data_AF-A0A1Q7MCP7-F1
#
_entry.id   AF-A0A1Q7MCP7-F1
#
_cell.length_a   1.000
_cell.length_b   1.000
_cell.length_c   1.000
_cell.angle_alpha   90.00
_cell.angle_beta   90.00
_cell.angle_gamma   90.00
#
_symmetry.space_group_name_H-M   'P 1'
#
loop_
_entity.id
_entity.type
_entity.pdbx_description
1 polymer ?
#
loop_
_entity_poly.entity_id
_entity_poly.type
_entity_poly.pdbx_seq_one_letter_code
_entity_poly.pdbx_strand_id
1 'polypeptide(L)'
;MTTYTLTVTARDTTLGLSHSVTATLIVDDFTLTANPTKAKVSRGQTAFSTITVTGENGFSGTINYSVNEPSYVCNLQPDPVALSSTTTSISSTLSCNFSSGTNTVSISAAPNSGSPVRSLTVTITVH
;
A
#
# COMPACT_ATOMS: atom_id res chain seq x y z
N MET A 1 10.91 -11.01 -0.24
CA MET A 1 10.97 -11.66 1.08
C MET A 1 12.10 -11.08 1.89
N THR A 2 11.77 -10.20 2.83
CA THR A 2 12.75 -9.56 3.72
C THR A 2 12.75 -10.29 5.05
N THR A 3 13.80 -11.07 5.30
CA THR A 3 14.00 -11.82 6.55
C THR A 3 15.09 -11.16 7.37
N TYR A 4 14.79 -10.89 8.64
CA TYR A 4 15.76 -10.34 9.58
C TYR A 4 16.22 -11.44 10.54
N THR A 5 17.53 -11.62 10.65
CA THR A 5 18.11 -12.53 11.65
C THR A 5 18.35 -11.74 12.93
N LEU A 6 17.67 -12.15 14.00
CA LEU A 6 17.85 -11.62 15.34
C LEU A 6 18.82 -12.52 16.10
N THR A 7 19.87 -11.95 16.68
CA THR A 7 20.78 -12.68 17.56
C THR A 7 20.52 -12.25 19.00
N VAL A 8 20.01 -13.16 19.82
CA VAL A 8 19.81 -12.94 21.25
C VAL A 8 21.02 -13.50 21.98
N THR A 9 21.68 -12.66 22.77
CA THR A 9 22.85 -13.05 23.56
C THR A 9 22.56 -12.89 25.04
N ALA A 10 22.65 -14.00 25.78
CA ALA A 10 22.62 -14.01 27.23
C ALA A 10 24.06 -14.03 27.76
N ARG A 11 24.37 -13.13 28.69
CA ARG A 11 25.67 -13.07 29.36
C ARG A 11 25.49 -13.18 30.86
N ASP A 12 26.24 -14.09 31.47
CA ASP A 12 26.44 -14.16 32.91
C ASP A 12 27.67 -13.31 33.25
N THR A 13 27.44 -12.22 33.99
CA THR A 13 28.52 -11.29 34.40
C THR A 13 29.34 -11.79 35.58
N THR A 14 28.84 -12.79 36.31
CA THR A 14 29.51 -13.38 37.48
C THR A 14 30.45 -14.52 37.10
N LEU A 15 30.06 -15.35 36.14
CA LEU A 15 30.83 -16.50 35.66
C LEU A 15 31.48 -16.28 34.28
N GLY A 16 31.19 -15.16 33.61
CA GLY A 16 31.74 -14.83 32.29
C GLY A 16 31.19 -15.69 31.14
N LEU A 17 30.11 -16.46 31.38
CA LEU A 17 29.49 -17.29 30.37
C LEU A 17 28.70 -16.44 29.37
N SER A 18 28.76 -16.80 28.09
CA SER A 18 28.01 -16.14 27.02
C SER A 18 27.40 -17.20 26.11
N HIS A 19 26.09 -17.11 25.92
CA HIS A 19 25.35 -17.95 24.97
C HIS A 19 24.60 -17.07 23.99
N SER A 20 24.57 -17.48 22.73
CA SER A 20 23.80 -16.80 21.70
C SER A 20 22.87 -17.79 21.01
N VAL A 21 21.67 -17.32 20.70
CA VAL A 21 20.69 -18.02 19.87
C VAL A 21 20.24 -17.07 18.76
N THR A 22 19.90 -17.62 17.60
CA THR A 22 19.35 -16.86 16.49
C THR A 22 17.86 -17.13 16.32
N ALA A 23 17.11 -16.10 15.95
CA ALA A 23 15.71 -16.18 15.56
C ALA A 23 15.51 -15.48 14.21
N THR A 24 14.57 -15.96 13.41
CA THR A 24 14.22 -15.35 12.12
C THR A 24 12.91 -14.58 12.26
N LEU A 25 12.96 -13.28 11.97
CA LEU A 25 11.79 -12.42 11.86
C LEU A 25 11.43 -12.25 10.38
N ILE A 26 10.21 -12.63 10.02
CA ILE A 26 9.63 -12.37 8.71
C ILE A 26 8.74 -11.14 8.85
N VAL A 27 9.00 -10.11 8.04
CA VAL A 27 8.13 -8.94 7.95
C VAL A 27 7.28 -9.08 6.69
N ASP A 28 5.97 -9.12 6.90
CA ASP A 28 4.99 -9.13 5.83
C ASP A 28 4.82 -7.72 5.25
N ASP A 29 4.39 -7.65 3.99
CA ASP A 29 4.35 -6.41 3.25
C ASP A 29 3.31 -6.45 2.14
N PHE A 30 3.07 -5.34 1.47
CA PHE A 30 2.30 -5.32 0.24
C PHE A 30 2.84 -4.26 -0.72
N THR A 31 2.51 -4.41 -1.98
CA THR A 31 2.80 -3.43 -3.03
C THR A 31 1.52 -2.78 -3.54
N LEU A 32 1.68 -1.57 -4.06
CA LEU A 32 0.60 -0.76 -4.60
C LEU A 32 0.99 -0.30 -6.00
N THR A 33 0.15 -0.56 -6.99
CA THR A 33 0.38 -0.19 -8.40
C THR A 33 -0.84 0.49 -9.00
N ALA A 34 -0.63 1.32 -10.02
CA ALA A 34 -1.72 2.01 -10.73
C ALA A 34 -1.58 1.82 -12.24
N ASN A 35 -2.70 1.59 -12.92
CA ASN A 35 -2.74 1.48 -14.38
C ASN A 35 -4.04 2.09 -14.96
N PRO A 36 -3.97 3.19 -15.73
CA PRO A 36 -2.76 3.96 -16.03
C PRO A 36 -2.28 4.83 -14.85
N THR A 37 -0.98 5.11 -14.77
CA THR A 37 -0.41 6.12 -13.86
C THR A 37 -0.61 7.56 -14.36
N LYS A 38 -0.91 7.71 -15.65
CA LYS A 38 -1.22 8.99 -16.29
C LYS A 38 -2.45 8.85 -17.19
N ALA A 39 -3.51 9.59 -16.90
CA ALA A 39 -4.72 9.60 -17.71
C ALA A 39 -4.93 10.97 -18.36
N LYS A 40 -5.42 10.96 -19.61
CA LYS A 40 -5.83 12.17 -20.32
C LYS A 40 -7.31 12.04 -20.67
N VAL A 41 -8.11 13.03 -20.29
CA VAL A 41 -9.56 13.05 -20.54
C VAL A 41 -10.00 14.43 -21.00
N SER A 42 -11.09 14.50 -21.75
CA SER A 42 -11.69 15.78 -22.15
C SER A 42 -12.52 16.37 -20.99
N ARG A 43 -12.74 17.68 -20.99
CA ARG A 43 -13.64 18.32 -20.01
C ARG A 43 -15.00 17.62 -19.89
N GLY A 44 -15.44 17.44 -18.65
CA GLY A 44 -16.70 16.77 -18.33
C GLY A 44 -16.65 15.24 -18.33
N GLN A 45 -15.53 14.63 -18.73
CA GLN A 45 -15.33 13.18 -18.66
C GLN A 45 -14.70 12.76 -17.33
N THR A 46 -15.03 11.55 -16.89
CA THR A 46 -14.42 10.94 -15.70
C THR A 46 -13.15 10.19 -16.10
N ALA A 47 -12.06 10.44 -15.39
CA ALA A 47 -10.81 9.70 -15.55
C ALA A 47 -10.83 8.45 -14.68
N PHE A 48 -10.31 7.34 -15.21
CA PHE A 48 -10.23 6.06 -14.50
C PHE A 48 -8.78 5.58 -14.38
N SER A 49 -8.46 4.94 -13.25
CA SER A 49 -7.23 4.18 -13.05
C SER A 49 -7.51 2.94 -12.21
N THR A 50 -6.87 1.82 -12.54
CA THR A 50 -6.95 0.59 -11.74
C THR A 50 -5.81 0.59 -10.75
N ILE A 51 -6.14 0.61 -9.47
CA ILE A 51 -5.20 0.51 -8.35
C ILE A 51 -5.16 -0.94 -7.90
N THR A 52 -4.00 -1.59 -7.95
CA THR A 52 -3.85 -2.98 -7.52
C THR A 52 -2.96 -3.06 -6.31
N VAL A 53 -3.48 -3.71 -5.27
CA VAL A 53 -2.77 -4.07 -4.06
C VAL A 53 -2.38 -5.54 -4.15
N THR A 54 -1.11 -5.86 -3.88
CA THR A 54 -0.61 -7.24 -3.87
C THR A 54 0.13 -7.51 -2.57
N GLY A 55 -0.33 -8.50 -1.81
CA GLY A 55 0.31 -8.95 -0.58
C GLY A 55 1.58 -9.72 -0.87
N GLU A 56 2.60 -9.49 -0.06
CA GLU A 56 3.90 -10.11 -0.11
C GLU A 56 4.21 -10.83 1.21
N ASN A 57 5.04 -11.87 1.14
CA ASN A 57 5.52 -12.62 2.30
C ASN A 57 4.41 -13.14 3.23
N GLY A 58 3.22 -13.44 2.67
CA GLY A 58 2.08 -13.95 3.42
C GLY A 58 1.21 -12.89 4.07
N PHE A 59 1.38 -11.60 3.71
CA PHE A 59 0.54 -10.52 4.22
C PHE A 59 -0.93 -10.84 4.07
N SER A 60 -1.64 -10.71 5.19
CA SER A 60 -3.09 -10.87 5.26
C SER A 60 -3.66 -9.78 6.16
N GLY A 61 -4.73 -9.15 5.70
CA GLY A 61 -5.26 -7.98 6.40
C GLY A 61 -6.14 -7.13 5.51
N THR A 62 -6.91 -6.27 6.17
CA THR A 62 -7.70 -5.22 5.52
C THR A 62 -6.83 -3.99 5.34
N ILE A 63 -6.73 -3.51 4.10
CA ILE A 63 -6.02 -2.30 3.70
C ILE A 63 -7.07 -1.24 3.38
N ASN A 64 -6.95 -0.09 4.03
CA ASN A 64 -7.78 1.08 3.78
C ASN A 64 -6.99 2.07 2.94
N TYR A 65 -7.65 2.71 1.99
CA TYR A 65 -7.05 3.79 1.22
C TYR A 65 -7.29 5.16 1.88
N SER A 66 -6.40 6.08 1.57
CA SER A 66 -6.55 7.50 1.84
C SER A 66 -6.09 8.26 0.61
N VAL A 67 -6.97 9.08 0.06
CA VAL A 67 -6.71 9.87 -1.16
C VAL A 67 -6.59 11.34 -0.74
N ASN A 68 -5.47 11.98 -1.06
CA ASN A 68 -5.14 13.33 -0.55
C ASN A 68 -5.84 14.46 -1.34
N GLU A 69 -7.16 14.44 -1.44
CA GLU A 69 -7.87 15.40 -2.29
C GLU A 69 -8.79 16.35 -1.50
N PRO A 70 -8.90 17.63 -1.92
CA PRO A 70 -9.92 18.52 -1.40
C PRO A 70 -11.28 18.07 -1.97
N SER A 71 -12.05 17.37 -1.15
CA SER A 71 -13.51 17.16 -1.28
C SER A 71 -14.01 16.50 -2.59
N TYR A 72 -14.22 15.18 -2.54
CA TYR A 72 -15.13 14.39 -3.39
C TYR A 72 -14.88 14.31 -4.91
N VAL A 73 -13.74 14.81 -5.40
CA VAL A 73 -13.40 14.72 -6.83
C VAL A 73 -13.10 13.28 -7.28
N CYS A 74 -12.54 12.48 -6.38
CA CYS A 74 -12.12 11.11 -6.63
C CYS A 74 -12.87 10.14 -5.73
N ASN A 75 -13.26 8.99 -6.30
CA ASN A 75 -13.73 7.82 -5.58
C ASN A 75 -12.81 6.63 -5.90
N LEU A 76 -12.63 5.73 -4.93
CA LEU A 76 -11.83 4.52 -5.08
C LEU A 76 -12.64 3.35 -4.54
N GLN A 77 -12.98 2.38 -5.41
CA GLN A 77 -13.86 1.28 -5.03
C GLN A 77 -13.42 -0.05 -5.65
N PRO A 78 -13.35 -1.16 -4.89
CA PRO A 78 -13.58 -1.27 -3.44
C PRO A 78 -12.54 -0.54 -2.58
N ASP A 79 -13.02 0.04 -1.47
CA ASP A 79 -12.24 0.55 -0.33
C ASP A 79 -13.08 0.31 0.94
N PRO A 80 -12.61 -0.48 1.93
CA PRO A 80 -11.30 -1.13 2.00
C PRO A 80 -11.20 -2.40 1.13
N VAL A 81 -9.97 -2.89 0.95
CA VAL A 81 -9.67 -4.20 0.32
C VAL A 81 -9.09 -5.18 1.33
N ALA A 82 -9.46 -6.45 1.24
CA ALA A 82 -9.05 -7.47 2.20
C ALA A 82 -8.21 -8.56 1.54
N LEU A 83 -6.92 -8.62 1.89
CA LEU A 83 -6.02 -9.69 1.48
C LEU A 83 -6.05 -10.85 2.47
N SER A 84 -5.78 -12.05 1.96
CA SER A 84 -5.69 -13.28 2.73
C SER A 84 -4.61 -14.21 2.15
N SER A 85 -4.37 -15.34 2.80
CA SER A 85 -3.45 -16.36 2.29
C SER A 85 -3.86 -16.94 0.92
N THR A 86 -5.15 -16.86 0.57
CA THR A 86 -5.67 -17.31 -0.74
C THR A 86 -5.89 -16.17 -1.72
N THR A 87 -6.11 -14.96 -1.21
CA THR A 87 -6.38 -13.76 -2.00
C THR A 87 -5.23 -12.79 -1.82
N THR A 88 -4.18 -12.98 -2.63
CA THR A 88 -2.93 -12.22 -2.53
C THR A 88 -2.94 -10.94 -3.37
N SER A 89 -3.94 -10.71 -4.22
CA SER A 89 -4.04 -9.49 -5.02
C SER A 89 -5.50 -9.07 -5.21
N ILE A 90 -5.77 -7.78 -5.08
CA ILE A 90 -7.09 -7.16 -5.29
C ILE A 90 -6.90 -5.83 -6.01
N SER A 91 -7.80 -5.56 -6.95
CA SER A 91 -7.84 -4.29 -7.68
C SER A 91 -9.05 -3.45 -7.27
N SER A 92 -8.83 -2.14 -7.20
CA SER A 92 -9.81 -1.08 -6.98
C SER A 92 -9.81 -0.12 -8.16
N THR A 93 -10.97 0.43 -8.51
CA THR A 93 -11.09 1.44 -9.56
C THR A 93 -11.10 2.83 -8.95
N LEU A 94 -10.08 3.61 -9.26
CA LEU A 94 -10.04 5.05 -9.05
C LEU A 94 -10.86 5.73 -10.15
N SER A 95 -11.82 6.55 -9.78
CA SER A 95 -12.60 7.39 -10.69
C SER A 95 -12.54 8.85 -10.21
N CYS A 96 -12.06 9.76 -11.04
CA CYS A 96 -11.89 11.17 -10.69
C CYS A 96 -12.52 12.11 -11.72
N ASN A 97 -13.14 13.21 -11.28
CA ASN A 97 -13.78 14.20 -12.14
C ASN A 97 -13.23 15.62 -11.94
N PHE A 98 -12.15 15.95 -12.66
CA PHE A 98 -11.55 17.27 -12.60
C PHE A 98 -12.16 18.20 -13.66
N SER A 99 -12.32 19.49 -13.32
CA SER A 99 -12.91 20.48 -14.23
C SER A 99 -11.96 20.90 -15.36
N SER A 100 -10.66 21.03 -15.08
CA SER A 100 -9.61 21.36 -16.06
C SER A 100 -8.21 21.17 -15.45
N GLY A 101 -7.18 21.19 -16.31
CA GLY A 101 -5.79 21.26 -15.88
C GLY A 101 -5.16 19.90 -15.59
N THR A 102 -3.94 19.95 -15.04
CA THR A 102 -3.19 18.75 -14.64
C THR A 102 -3.26 18.60 -13.13
N ASN A 103 -3.88 17.53 -12.67
CA ASN A 103 -4.12 17.22 -11.26
C ASN A 103 -3.35 15.96 -10.89
N THR A 104 -2.77 15.93 -9.69
CA THR A 104 -1.99 14.78 -9.20
C THR A 104 -2.64 14.23 -7.95
N VAL A 105 -3.15 13.01 -8.07
CA VAL A 105 -3.83 12.28 -7.00
C VAL A 105 -2.84 11.39 -6.29
N SER A 106 -2.59 11.64 -5.00
CA SER A 106 -1.79 10.74 -4.15
C SER A 106 -2.71 9.80 -3.40
N ILE A 107 -2.42 8.50 -3.52
CA ILE A 107 -3.14 7.43 -2.86
C ILE A 107 -2.19 6.81 -1.85
N SER A 108 -2.58 6.84 -0.59
CA SER A 108 -1.95 6.10 0.49
C SER A 108 -2.79 4.87 0.82
N ALA A 109 -2.14 3.77 1.15
CA ALA A 109 -2.76 2.51 1.53
C ALA A 109 -2.11 2.02 2.82
N ALA A 110 -2.91 1.69 3.83
CA ALA A 110 -2.44 1.21 5.12
C ALA A 110 -3.39 0.18 5.75
N PRO A 111 -2.87 -0.84 6.43
CA PRO A 111 -3.68 -1.72 7.26
C PRO A 111 -4.11 -1.06 8.56
N ASN A 112 -5.07 -1.67 9.27
CA ASN A 112 -5.55 -1.20 10.57
C ASN A 112 -4.46 -1.12 11.65
N SER A 113 -3.37 -1.89 11.51
CA SER A 113 -2.19 -1.81 12.38
C SER A 113 -1.38 -0.52 12.18
N GLY A 114 -1.61 0.22 11.10
CA GLY A 114 -0.89 1.45 10.74
C GLY A 114 0.47 1.23 10.04
N SER A 115 0.90 -0.02 9.86
CA SER A 115 2.13 -0.38 9.16
C SER A 115 1.99 -1.78 8.53
N PRO A 116 2.55 -2.03 7.33
CA PRO A 116 3.28 -1.09 6.47
C PRO A 116 2.37 -0.09 5.73
N VAL A 117 2.91 1.08 5.37
CA VAL A 117 2.19 2.11 4.58
C VAL A 117 2.83 2.21 3.20
N ARG A 118 2.01 2.20 2.15
CA ARG A 118 2.45 2.37 0.76
C ARG A 118 1.71 3.52 0.11
N SER A 119 2.38 4.22 -0.79
CA SER A 119 1.76 5.32 -1.52
C SER A 119 2.14 5.30 -2.98
N LEU A 120 1.23 5.77 -3.83
CA LEU A 120 1.48 6.03 -5.24
C LEU A 120 0.78 7.30 -5.70
N THR A 121 1.13 7.76 -6.89
CA THR A 121 0.51 8.94 -7.50
C THR A 121 -0.04 8.63 -8.89
N VAL A 122 -1.22 9.17 -9.20
CA VAL A 122 -1.82 9.16 -10.54
C VAL A 122 -1.98 10.60 -11.04
N THR A 123 -1.46 10.89 -12.23
CA THR A 123 -1.60 12.22 -12.84
C THR A 123 -2.75 12.22 -13.86
N ILE A 124 -3.67 13.16 -13.73
CA ILE A 124 -4.83 13.30 -14.61
C ILE A 124 -4.77 14.67 -15.29
N THR A 125 -4.73 14.68 -16.62
CA THR A 125 -4.77 15.91 -17.42
C THR A 125 -6.10 16.05 -18.13
N VAL A 126 -6.80 17.14 -17.84
CA VAL A 126 -8.08 17.51 -18.46
C VAL A 126 -7.87 18.63 -19.48
N HIS A 127 -8.26 18.38 -20.72
CA HIS A 127 -8.19 19.35 -21.84
C HIS A 127 -9.57 19.89 -22.18
#